data_AF-A0AA35J479-F1
#
_entry.id   AF-A0AA35J479-F1
#
_cell.length_a   1.000
_cell.length_b   1.000
_cell.length_c   1.000
_cell.angle_alpha   90.00
_cell.angle_beta   90.00
_cell.angle_gamma   90.00
#
_symmetry.space_group_name_H-M   'P 1'
#
loop_
_entity.id
_entity.type
_entity.pdbx_description
1 polymer ?
#
loop_
_entity_poly.entity_id
_entity_poly.type
_entity_poly.pdbx_seq_one_letter_code
_entity_poly.pdbx_strand_id
1 'polypeptide(L)'
;MDTHIQSARALLAQKKFVEAAKRCQQTLDAVPKGGPLPDPELFSIFAQAVYNMEVQNSDNLFGGALMPGNDDSGSESESESDVSGGEDEDENPQVEMPESRMFQFDQEEEDLTGDVDGSDRDDSDEGSEHEEESVAEGEEQSALQGLVDFSPLKEHDDEIEDLSQLRQSGFQVYFENDLYENALDLLAQALILLGHSSTDGQRVTDKSSSRIGDVYILMGDIEREAEMFGRAVRHYVKALGYYRTLQDTEEVSDKTIQAEFLVCDALRWLDQVPTKDKLERFKHVKSLLERYIATSPKNTELQQARLAQIQDDIDEVQEQQQHGSKRPLSQATTSIGFPAFDKPLDDFNDLSQLVKKKPRRH
;
A
#
# COMPACT_ATOMS: atom_id res chain seq x y z
N MET A 1 -1.59 -18.34 22.91
CA MET A 1 -1.69 -17.39 21.79
C MET A 1 -0.32 -17.17 21.15
N ASP A 2 0.74 -17.00 21.93
CA ASP A 2 2.11 -16.72 21.44
C ASP A 2 2.64 -17.70 20.38
N THR A 3 2.37 -18.99 20.52
CA THR A 3 2.79 -20.01 19.53
C THR A 3 2.06 -19.88 18.20
N HIS A 4 0.81 -19.39 18.20
CA HIS A 4 0.03 -19.16 16.99
C HIS A 4 0.53 -17.92 16.26
N ILE A 5 0.84 -16.85 17.00
CA ILE A 5 1.42 -15.60 16.47
C ILE A 5 2.78 -15.87 15.83
N GLN A 6 3.69 -16.55 16.54
CA GLN A 6 5.00 -16.91 16.00
C GLN A 6 4.89 -17.78 14.74
N SER A 7 3.96 -18.74 14.73
CA SER A 7 3.70 -19.57 13.55
C SER A 7 3.16 -18.75 12.38
N ALA A 8 2.20 -17.84 12.61
CA ALA A 8 1.65 -16.99 11.56
C ALA A 8 2.71 -16.03 11.02
N ARG A 9 3.54 -15.44 11.90
CA ARG A 9 4.68 -14.59 11.52
C ARG A 9 5.71 -15.35 10.68
N ALA A 10 6.00 -16.61 11.03
CA ALA A 10 6.90 -17.45 10.26
C ALA A 10 6.34 -17.83 8.89
N LEU A 11 5.02 -18.02 8.77
CA LEU A 11 4.35 -18.24 7.49
C LEU A 11 4.39 -16.99 6.61
N LEU A 12 4.13 -15.82 7.20
CA LEU A 12 4.22 -14.53 6.53
C LEU A 12 5.63 -14.28 5.96
N ALA A 13 6.67 -14.49 6.78
CA ALA A 13 8.08 -14.40 6.34
C ALA A 13 8.47 -15.44 5.26
N GLN A 14 7.73 -16.55 5.16
CA GLN A 14 7.89 -17.53 4.08
C GLN A 14 7.09 -17.16 2.81
N LYS A 15 6.43 -15.99 2.78
CA LYS A 15 5.52 -15.57 1.71
C LYS A 15 4.33 -16.52 1.49
N LYS A 16 3.95 -17.27 2.53
CA LYS A 16 2.78 -18.16 2.55
C LYS A 16 1.58 -17.39 3.09
N PHE A 17 1.14 -16.41 2.29
CA PHE A 17 0.17 -15.41 2.72
C PHE A 17 -1.19 -16.01 3.07
N VAL A 18 -1.72 -16.89 2.21
CA VAL A 18 -3.00 -17.58 2.45
C VAL A 18 -2.96 -18.40 3.74
N GLU A 19 -1.88 -19.12 3.99
CA GLU A 19 -1.73 -19.93 5.21
C GLU A 19 -1.56 -19.07 6.46
N ALA A 20 -0.80 -17.97 6.37
CA ALA A 20 -0.65 -17.02 7.47
C ALA A 20 -2.00 -16.38 7.84
N ALA A 21 -2.74 -15.91 6.85
CA ALA A 21 -4.07 -15.34 7.01
C ALA A 21 -5.05 -16.35 7.64
N LYS A 22 -5.13 -17.57 7.10
CA LYS A 22 -5.99 -18.65 7.66
C LYS A 22 -5.62 -18.98 9.09
N ARG A 23 -4.32 -18.95 9.43
CA ARG A 23 -3.85 -19.20 10.79
C ARG A 23 -4.34 -18.12 11.77
N CYS A 24 -4.29 -16.85 11.37
CA CYS A 24 -4.83 -15.74 12.16
C CYS A 24 -6.35 -15.85 12.30
N GLN A 25 -7.08 -16.03 11.19
CA GLN A 25 -8.53 -16.19 11.19
C GLN A 25 -9.00 -17.30 12.15
N GLN A 26 -8.45 -18.51 12.03
CA GLN A 26 -8.81 -19.62 12.91
C GLN A 26 -8.48 -19.37 14.38
N THR A 27 -7.40 -18.62 14.65
CA THR A 27 -7.00 -18.29 16.01
C THR A 27 -7.95 -17.25 16.61
N LEU A 28 -8.37 -16.25 15.83
CA LEU A 28 -9.31 -15.22 16.24
C LEU A 28 -10.72 -15.78 16.44
N ASP A 29 -11.23 -16.62 15.53
CA ASP A 29 -12.53 -17.28 15.67
C ASP A 29 -12.60 -18.27 16.85
N ALA A 30 -11.45 -18.77 17.31
CA ALA A 30 -11.37 -19.65 18.48
C ALA A 30 -11.35 -18.90 19.83
N VAL A 31 -11.23 -17.57 19.83
CA VAL A 31 -11.27 -16.77 21.07
C VAL A 31 -12.71 -16.75 21.60
N PRO A 32 -12.97 -17.20 22.84
CA PRO A 32 -14.32 -17.22 23.37
C PRO A 32 -14.87 -15.80 23.58
N LYS A 33 -16.15 -15.59 23.26
CA LYS A 33 -16.84 -14.31 23.52
C LYS A 33 -16.79 -13.97 25.02
N GLY A 34 -16.31 -12.78 25.36
CA GLY A 34 -16.08 -12.35 26.75
C GLY A 34 -14.82 -12.97 27.39
N GLY A 35 -13.96 -13.60 26.59
CA GLY A 35 -12.63 -14.07 26.98
C GLY A 35 -11.60 -12.93 27.07
N PRO A 36 -10.30 -13.27 27.19
CA PRO A 36 -9.24 -12.27 27.14
C PRO A 36 -9.22 -11.58 25.77
N LEU A 37 -8.86 -10.29 25.76
CA LEU A 37 -8.66 -9.54 24.52
C LEU A 37 -7.60 -10.25 23.65
N PRO A 38 -7.85 -10.38 22.34
CA PRO A 38 -6.86 -10.96 21.42
C PRO A 38 -5.62 -10.07 21.32
N ASP A 39 -4.48 -10.66 20.96
CA ASP A 39 -3.27 -9.87 20.71
C ASP A 39 -3.43 -9.06 19.40
N PRO A 40 -3.19 -7.74 19.41
CA PRO A 40 -3.26 -6.90 18.21
C PRO A 40 -2.36 -7.40 17.07
N GLU A 41 -1.29 -8.14 17.37
CA GLU A 41 -0.42 -8.68 16.33
C GLU A 41 -1.11 -9.72 15.43
N LEU A 42 -2.12 -10.44 15.92
CA LEU A 42 -2.90 -11.34 15.09
C LEU A 42 -3.58 -10.58 13.94
N PHE A 43 -4.12 -9.40 14.23
CA PHE A 43 -4.78 -8.54 13.27
C PHE A 43 -3.76 -7.93 12.29
N SER A 44 -2.64 -7.41 12.78
CA SER A 44 -1.59 -6.86 11.91
C SER A 44 -1.01 -7.91 10.95
N ILE A 45 -0.73 -9.13 11.42
CA ILE A 45 -0.25 -10.22 10.55
C ILE A 45 -1.32 -10.62 9.54
N PHE A 46 -2.59 -10.69 9.97
CA PHE A 46 -3.70 -11.03 9.08
C PHE A 46 -3.85 -9.98 7.98
N ALA A 47 -3.86 -8.69 8.33
CA ALA A 47 -3.91 -7.59 7.38
C ALA A 47 -2.75 -7.65 6.38
N GLN A 48 -1.51 -7.82 6.85
CA GLN A 48 -0.35 -7.96 5.95
C GLN A 48 -0.50 -9.15 5.00
N ALA A 49 -1.00 -10.28 5.49
CA ALA A 49 -1.19 -11.46 4.67
C ALA A 49 -2.28 -11.24 3.60
N VAL A 50 -3.42 -10.66 3.97
CA VAL A 50 -4.52 -10.36 3.04
C VAL A 50 -4.11 -9.31 2.01
N TYR A 51 -3.44 -8.23 2.43
CA TYR A 51 -2.86 -7.24 1.54
C TYR A 51 -1.91 -7.87 0.50
N ASN A 52 -0.97 -8.71 0.95
CA ASN A 52 -0.03 -9.34 0.03
C ASN A 52 -0.67 -10.40 -0.87
N MET A 53 -1.80 -10.99 -0.48
CA MET A 53 -2.60 -11.84 -1.39
C MET A 53 -3.13 -11.00 -2.56
N GLU A 54 -3.63 -9.80 -2.29
CA GLU A 54 -4.15 -8.91 -3.34
C GLU A 54 -3.05 -8.41 -4.28
N VAL A 55 -1.92 -7.98 -3.72
CA VAL A 55 -0.74 -7.60 -4.52
C VAL A 55 -0.33 -8.74 -5.45
N GLN A 56 -0.29 -9.99 -4.97
CA GLN A 56 0.01 -11.15 -5.81
C GLN A 56 -1.06 -11.42 -6.88
N ASN A 57 -2.34 -11.20 -6.58
CA ASN A 57 -3.42 -11.39 -7.55
C ASN A 57 -3.37 -10.35 -8.66
N SER A 58 -3.09 -9.09 -8.30
CA SER A 58 -3.02 -7.95 -9.21
C SER A 58 -1.75 -7.94 -10.08
N ASP A 59 -0.59 -8.30 -9.53
CA ASP A 59 0.66 -8.48 -10.29
C ASP A 59 0.52 -9.56 -11.39
N ASN A 60 -0.23 -10.62 -11.11
CA ASN A 60 -0.52 -11.66 -12.09
C ASN A 60 -1.50 -11.19 -13.19
N LEU A 61 -2.28 -10.14 -12.95
CA LEU A 61 -3.28 -9.62 -13.88
C LEU A 61 -2.66 -8.66 -14.92
N PHE A 62 -1.62 -7.88 -14.53
CA PHE A 62 -0.97 -6.91 -15.41
C PHE A 62 0.46 -7.29 -15.84
N GLY A 63 1.12 -8.25 -15.17
CA GLY A 63 2.51 -8.64 -15.41
C GLY A 63 2.75 -9.84 -16.34
N GLY A 64 1.69 -10.53 -16.81
CA GLY A 64 1.82 -11.75 -17.62
C GLY A 64 1.89 -11.55 -19.14
N ALA A 65 1.55 -10.36 -19.66
CA ALA A 65 1.27 -10.17 -21.09
C ALA A 65 2.40 -9.51 -21.91
N LEU A 66 3.57 -9.23 -21.33
CA LEU A 66 4.66 -8.48 -22.00
C LEU A 66 6.04 -9.13 -21.94
N MET A 67 6.11 -10.47 -21.88
CA MET A 67 7.36 -11.17 -22.19
C MET A 67 7.24 -11.88 -23.55
N PRO A 68 8.01 -11.45 -24.58
CA PRO A 68 8.08 -12.18 -25.84
C PRO A 68 8.73 -13.55 -25.59
N GLY A 69 8.19 -14.57 -26.24
CA GLY A 69 8.62 -15.96 -26.09
C GLY A 69 10.13 -16.14 -26.24
N ASN A 70 10.72 -16.86 -25.29
CA ASN A 70 11.94 -17.63 -25.51
C ASN A 70 11.52 -19.10 -25.62
N ASP A 71 11.17 -19.49 -26.85
CA ASP A 71 11.48 -20.84 -27.33
C ASP A 71 12.98 -20.92 -27.67
N ASP A 72 13.48 -22.16 -27.61
CA ASP A 72 14.80 -22.68 -28.02
C ASP A 72 15.75 -22.93 -26.82
N SER A 73 16.27 -24.11 -26.49
CA SER A 73 16.26 -25.53 -26.94
C SER A 73 17.27 -26.23 -26.01
N GLY A 74 17.31 -27.54 -25.70
CA GLY A 74 16.62 -28.73 -26.17
C GLY A 74 17.31 -30.00 -25.62
N SER A 75 16.67 -31.16 -25.88
CA SER A 75 17.14 -32.56 -25.90
C SER A 75 17.40 -33.27 -24.54
N GLU A 76 16.99 -34.53 -24.30
CA GLU A 76 16.75 -35.68 -25.19
C GLU A 76 15.62 -36.63 -24.68
N SER A 77 14.90 -37.23 -25.65
CA SER A 77 14.43 -38.64 -25.82
C SER A 77 13.92 -39.46 -24.60
N GLU A 78 12.86 -40.30 -24.65
CA GLU A 78 12.39 -41.18 -25.73
C GLU A 78 10.88 -41.45 -25.57
N SER A 79 10.13 -41.54 -26.66
CA SER A 79 8.93 -42.39 -26.74
C SER A 79 8.68 -42.77 -28.19
N GLU A 80 8.62 -44.08 -28.41
CA GLU A 80 8.63 -44.72 -29.71
C GLU A 80 7.27 -44.74 -30.41
N SER A 81 7.35 -44.86 -31.73
CA SER A 81 6.44 -45.57 -32.64
C SER A 81 5.07 -44.93 -32.90
N ASP A 82 4.42 -45.07 -34.05
CA ASP A 82 4.71 -45.47 -35.44
C ASP A 82 3.31 -45.38 -36.07
N VAL A 83 3.13 -44.68 -37.21
CA VAL A 83 2.25 -45.06 -38.35
C VAL A 83 1.93 -43.87 -39.28
N SER A 84 2.66 -43.88 -40.41
CA SER A 84 2.23 -43.74 -41.81
C SER A 84 1.09 -42.79 -42.23
N GLY A 85 1.42 -41.92 -43.20
CA GLY A 85 0.68 -41.89 -44.48
C GLY A 85 0.45 -40.52 -45.11
N GLY A 86 1.12 -40.26 -46.25
CA GLY A 86 0.52 -39.50 -47.37
C GLY A 86 1.18 -38.16 -47.76
N GLU A 87 2.02 -38.23 -48.79
CA GLU A 87 2.24 -37.28 -49.91
C GLU A 87 0.97 -36.44 -50.24
N ASP A 88 0.96 -35.22 -50.79
CA ASP A 88 1.94 -34.38 -51.50
C ASP A 88 1.29 -32.98 -51.72
N GLU A 89 2.12 -32.02 -52.13
CA GLU A 89 1.84 -30.85 -53.00
C GLU A 89 1.30 -29.51 -52.46
N ASP A 90 1.99 -28.48 -52.97
CA ASP A 90 1.83 -27.03 -52.91
C ASP A 90 0.39 -26.50 -52.99
N GLU A 91 0.11 -25.43 -52.23
CA GLU A 91 -0.45 -24.17 -52.75
C GLU A 91 -0.58 -23.12 -51.62
N ASN A 92 0.13 -22.00 -51.78
CA ASN A 92 -0.15 -20.74 -51.06
C ASN A 92 -1.29 -20.05 -51.82
N PRO A 93 -2.34 -19.48 -51.19
CA PRO A 93 -2.18 -18.13 -50.64
C PRO A 93 -3.14 -17.73 -49.49
N GLN A 94 -2.88 -16.52 -48.97
CA GLN A 94 -3.80 -15.61 -48.24
C GLN A 94 -4.01 -15.85 -46.74
N VAL A 95 -3.23 -15.07 -45.98
CA VAL A 95 -3.48 -14.68 -44.59
C VAL A 95 -4.73 -13.78 -44.55
N GLU A 96 -5.84 -14.29 -44.02
CA GLU A 96 -7.00 -13.50 -43.61
C GLU A 96 -6.74 -12.90 -42.22
N MET A 97 -6.63 -11.57 -42.16
CA MET A 97 -6.69 -10.80 -40.92
C MET A 97 -8.17 -10.64 -40.52
N PRO A 98 -8.60 -10.97 -39.29
CA PRO A 98 -9.98 -10.76 -38.88
C PRO A 98 -10.28 -9.27 -38.67
N GLU A 99 -11.43 -8.86 -39.18
CA GLU A 99 -11.94 -7.50 -39.26
C GLU A 99 -12.01 -6.79 -37.89
N SER A 100 -11.35 -5.62 -37.79
CA SER A 100 -11.63 -4.62 -36.75
C SER A 100 -13.09 -4.19 -36.83
N ARG A 101 -13.90 -4.60 -35.85
CA ARG A 101 -15.21 -3.99 -35.60
C ARG A 101 -14.99 -2.57 -35.07
N MET A 102 -15.19 -1.57 -35.94
CA MET A 102 -15.35 -0.17 -35.53
C MET A 102 -16.61 -0.06 -34.67
N PHE A 103 -16.44 0.35 -33.40
CA PHE A 103 -17.53 0.84 -32.58
C PHE A 103 -17.91 2.24 -33.09
N GLN A 104 -19.09 2.36 -33.67
CA GLN A 104 -19.73 3.65 -33.93
C GLN A 104 -20.51 4.02 -32.67
N PHE A 105 -20.09 5.09 -32.00
CA PHE A 105 -20.84 5.68 -30.89
C PHE A 105 -22.03 6.45 -31.48
N ASP A 106 -23.24 5.97 -31.24
CA ASP A 106 -24.46 6.74 -31.45
C ASP A 106 -24.58 7.73 -30.30
N GLN A 107 -24.43 9.02 -30.60
CA GLN A 107 -24.68 10.13 -29.67
C GLN A 107 -26.15 10.53 -29.83
N GLU A 108 -27.02 10.08 -28.93
CA GLU A 108 -28.26 10.80 -28.64
C GLU A 108 -28.03 11.65 -27.38
N GLU A 109 -27.84 12.95 -27.58
CA GLU A 109 -28.02 13.97 -26.55
C GLU A 109 -29.54 14.20 -26.39
N GLU A 110 -30.11 13.86 -25.24
CA GLU A 110 -31.44 14.34 -24.85
C GLU A 110 -31.31 15.68 -24.11
N ASP A 111 -31.63 16.75 -24.84
CA ASP A 111 -32.02 18.04 -24.27
C ASP A 111 -33.31 17.90 -23.46
N LEU A 112 -33.23 18.06 -22.13
CA LEU A 112 -34.42 18.29 -21.30
C LEU A 112 -34.25 19.56 -20.46
N THR A 113 -34.63 20.68 -21.08
CA THR A 113 -35.04 21.90 -20.36
C THR A 113 -36.57 21.94 -20.27
N GLY A 114 -37.10 22.04 -19.06
CA GLY A 114 -38.54 22.20 -18.83
C GLY A 114 -38.91 22.31 -17.35
N ASP A 115 -39.19 23.54 -16.91
CA ASP A 115 -39.59 23.94 -15.56
C ASP A 115 -40.90 23.30 -15.04
N VAL A 116 -40.85 22.90 -13.75
CA VAL A 116 -41.79 23.10 -12.62
C VAL A 116 -43.32 22.96 -12.85
N ASP A 117 -43.96 21.99 -12.19
CA ASP A 117 -44.75 22.15 -10.94
C ASP A 117 -45.63 20.90 -10.68
N GLY A 118 -45.78 20.47 -9.42
CA GLY A 118 -46.78 19.46 -9.04
C GLY A 118 -46.33 18.42 -8.01
N SER A 119 -46.59 18.75 -6.75
CA SER A 119 -46.59 17.87 -5.57
C SER A 119 -47.23 16.49 -5.80
N ASP A 120 -46.57 15.43 -5.35
CA ASP A 120 -47.10 14.52 -4.32
C ASP A 120 -46.02 13.56 -3.82
N ARG A 121 -46.16 13.21 -2.55
CA ARG A 121 -45.23 12.42 -1.73
C ARG A 121 -45.10 10.99 -2.24
N ASP A 122 -43.88 10.48 -2.24
CA ASP A 122 -43.64 9.11 -1.82
C ASP A 122 -42.34 9.05 -1.01
N ASP A 123 -42.48 8.58 0.23
CA ASP A 123 -41.39 8.20 1.11
C ASP A 123 -40.68 7.01 0.46
N SER A 124 -39.44 7.22 0.01
CA SER A 124 -38.52 6.14 -0.31
C SER A 124 -37.19 6.48 0.33
N ASP A 125 -37.04 5.88 1.51
CA ASP A 125 -35.83 5.73 2.30
C ASP A 125 -34.83 4.87 1.49
N GLU A 126 -34.11 5.53 0.57
CA GLU A 126 -32.91 4.98 -0.05
C GLU A 126 -31.70 5.43 0.77
N GLY A 127 -31.06 4.44 1.41
CA GLY A 127 -29.96 4.64 2.33
C GLY A 127 -28.73 5.26 1.66
N SER A 128 -28.33 6.43 2.15
CA SER A 128 -27.03 6.67 2.81
C SER A 128 -25.74 6.18 2.13
N GLU A 129 -25.63 6.16 0.81
CA GLU A 129 -24.31 6.01 0.14
C GLU A 129 -23.59 7.36 -0.04
N HIS A 130 -24.33 8.48 -0.09
CA HIS A 130 -23.74 9.82 -0.27
C HIS A 130 -23.16 10.46 1.01
N GLU A 131 -23.50 9.96 2.19
CA GLU A 131 -22.96 10.51 3.44
C GLU A 131 -21.52 10.02 3.69
N GLU A 132 -21.20 8.76 3.41
CA GLU A 132 -19.87 8.20 3.68
C GLU A 132 -18.77 8.76 2.75
N GLU A 133 -19.07 8.93 1.45
CA GLU A 133 -18.12 9.51 0.50
C GLU A 133 -17.84 11.00 0.82
N SER A 134 -18.87 11.76 1.21
CA SER A 134 -18.73 13.18 1.58
C SER A 134 -17.95 13.40 2.88
N VAL A 135 -18.03 12.45 3.82
CA VAL A 135 -17.26 12.47 5.07
C VAL A 135 -15.80 12.10 4.79
N ALA A 136 -15.56 11.09 3.96
CA ALA A 136 -14.21 10.69 3.55
C ALA A 136 -13.48 11.84 2.84
N GLU A 137 -14.12 12.51 1.89
CA GLU A 137 -13.56 13.70 1.22
C GLU A 137 -13.28 14.86 2.20
N GLY A 138 -14.18 15.08 3.17
CA GLY A 138 -14.02 16.11 4.19
C GLY A 138 -12.84 15.87 5.14
N GLU A 139 -12.61 14.60 5.52
CA GLU A 139 -11.48 14.20 6.36
C GLU A 139 -10.14 14.22 5.60
N GLU A 140 -10.14 13.82 4.32
CA GLU A 140 -8.98 13.92 3.43
C GLU A 140 -8.52 15.37 3.27
N GLN A 141 -9.46 16.30 3.02
CA GLN A 141 -9.15 17.72 2.91
C GLN A 141 -8.62 18.32 4.21
N SER A 142 -9.14 17.90 5.37
CA SER A 142 -8.64 18.34 6.68
C SER A 142 -7.22 17.83 6.96
N ALA A 143 -6.85 16.64 6.49
CA ALA A 143 -5.51 16.08 6.66
C ALA A 143 -4.46 16.80 5.78
N LEU A 144 -4.85 17.21 4.58
CA LEU A 144 -3.99 18.03 3.70
C LEU A 144 -3.70 19.41 4.31
N GLN A 145 -4.57 19.91 5.19
CA GLN A 145 -4.33 21.12 5.99
C GLN A 145 -3.22 20.94 7.06
N GLY A 146 -2.88 19.70 7.41
CA GLY A 146 -1.82 19.33 8.36
C GLY A 146 -0.46 19.03 7.72
N LEU A 147 -0.30 19.21 6.41
CA LEU A 147 0.94 18.86 5.68
C LEU A 147 2.19 19.61 6.19
N VAL A 148 2.01 20.76 6.81
CA VAL A 148 3.07 21.59 7.42
C VAL A 148 3.07 21.54 8.95
N ASP A 149 2.24 20.68 9.56
CA ASP A 149 2.28 20.43 11.00
C ASP A 149 3.35 19.36 11.32
N PHE A 150 4.40 19.80 12.00
CA PHE A 150 5.51 18.95 12.44
C PHE A 150 5.42 18.61 13.94
N SER A 151 4.28 18.89 14.59
CA SER A 151 4.09 18.64 16.01
C SER A 151 3.97 17.13 16.30
N PRO A 152 4.26 16.69 17.54
CA PRO A 152 3.84 15.38 18.03
C PRO A 152 2.32 15.28 18.10
N LEU A 153 1.80 14.05 18.13
CA LEU A 153 0.37 13.80 18.28
C LEU A 153 -0.17 14.41 19.59
N LYS A 154 -1.39 14.96 19.54
CA LYS A 154 -2.13 15.42 20.73
C LYS A 154 -2.63 14.20 21.51
N GLU A 155 -3.01 14.41 22.78
CA GLU A 155 -3.32 13.33 23.73
C GLU A 155 -4.49 12.41 23.32
N HIS A 156 -5.32 12.82 22.36
CA HIS A 156 -6.45 12.03 21.84
C HIS A 156 -6.33 11.84 20.33
N ASP A 157 -6.53 10.61 19.87
CA ASP A 157 -6.61 10.24 18.46
C ASP A 157 -8.03 9.76 18.15
N ASP A 158 -8.80 10.57 17.44
CA ASP A 158 -10.22 10.35 17.17
C ASP A 158 -10.48 9.16 16.21
N GLU A 159 -9.45 8.68 15.49
CA GLU A 159 -9.56 7.53 14.58
C GLU A 159 -9.42 6.18 15.31
N ILE A 160 -9.00 6.19 16.58
CA ILE A 160 -9.01 4.98 17.39
C ILE A 160 -10.42 4.76 17.93
N GLU A 161 -11.12 3.80 17.34
CA GLU A 161 -12.46 3.39 17.75
C GLU A 161 -12.49 2.76 19.16
N ASP A 162 -13.69 2.71 19.73
CA ASP A 162 -13.95 2.08 21.03
C ASP A 162 -13.89 0.54 20.95
N LEU A 163 -13.47 -0.12 22.03
CA LEU A 163 -13.43 -1.59 22.14
C LEU A 163 -14.74 -2.29 21.79
N SER A 164 -15.89 -1.64 21.99
CA SER A 164 -17.21 -2.19 21.67
C SER A 164 -17.38 -2.51 20.18
N GLN A 165 -16.58 -1.89 19.31
CA GLN A 165 -16.58 -2.11 17.86
C GLN A 165 -15.72 -3.31 17.43
N LEU A 166 -14.89 -3.87 18.34
CA LEU A 166 -14.02 -5.01 18.03
C LEU A 166 -14.81 -6.25 17.58
N ARG A 167 -14.50 -6.78 16.39
CA ARG A 167 -15.14 -8.00 15.88
C ARG A 167 -14.84 -9.19 16.79
N GLN A 168 -15.89 -9.97 17.06
CA GLN A 168 -15.81 -11.12 17.98
C GLN A 168 -15.83 -12.48 17.29
N SER A 169 -16.23 -12.55 16.03
CA SER A 169 -16.37 -13.80 15.27
C SER A 169 -16.64 -13.53 13.78
N GLY A 170 -16.51 -14.57 12.95
CA GLY A 170 -16.83 -14.51 11.52
C GLY A 170 -15.69 -13.90 10.71
N PHE A 171 -14.44 -14.13 11.13
CA PHE A 171 -13.24 -13.59 10.49
C PHE A 171 -12.98 -14.17 9.08
N GLN A 172 -13.80 -15.12 8.64
CA GLN A 172 -13.79 -15.63 7.26
C GLN A 172 -14.14 -14.54 6.23
N VAL A 173 -14.90 -13.51 6.63
CA VAL A 173 -15.30 -12.39 5.76
C VAL A 173 -14.11 -11.66 5.13
N TYR A 174 -12.95 -11.62 5.81
CA TYR A 174 -11.74 -10.96 5.32
C TYR A 174 -11.02 -11.67 4.16
N PHE A 175 -11.57 -12.79 3.69
CA PHE A 175 -11.13 -13.46 2.46
C PHE A 175 -12.05 -13.20 1.27
N GLU A 176 -13.09 -12.40 1.46
CA GLU A 176 -14.17 -12.18 0.50
C GLU A 176 -14.18 -10.70 0.09
N ASN A 177 -14.62 -10.39 -1.13
CA ASN A 177 -14.70 -9.03 -1.67
C ASN A 177 -13.33 -8.31 -1.72
N ASP A 178 -13.30 -7.00 -1.47
CA ASP A 178 -12.10 -6.16 -1.57
C ASP A 178 -11.10 -6.48 -0.45
N LEU A 179 -9.93 -7.00 -0.84
CA LEU A 179 -8.88 -7.38 0.10
C LEU A 179 -8.13 -6.18 0.69
N TYR A 180 -8.08 -5.04 0.00
CA TYR A 180 -7.48 -3.81 0.55
C TYR A 180 -8.36 -3.25 1.67
N GLU A 181 -9.67 -3.14 1.45
CA GLU A 181 -10.63 -2.70 2.48
C GLU A 181 -10.61 -3.62 3.70
N ASN A 182 -10.61 -4.94 3.46
CA ASN A 182 -10.50 -5.95 4.51
C ASN A 182 -9.21 -5.82 5.34
N ALA A 183 -8.08 -5.54 4.69
CA ALA A 183 -6.81 -5.35 5.39
C ALA A 183 -6.84 -4.08 6.25
N LEU A 184 -7.47 -3.00 5.77
CA LEU A 184 -7.64 -1.75 6.53
C LEU A 184 -8.55 -1.94 7.75
N ASP A 185 -9.68 -2.64 7.62
CA ASP A 185 -10.58 -2.95 8.77
C ASP A 185 -9.89 -3.83 9.83
N LEU A 186 -9.04 -4.77 9.40
CA LEU A 186 -8.19 -5.53 10.33
C LEU A 186 -7.20 -4.63 11.07
N LEU A 187 -6.63 -3.61 10.42
CA LEU A 187 -5.71 -2.66 11.06
C LEU A 187 -6.43 -1.69 11.98
N ALA A 188 -7.64 -1.24 11.65
CA ALA A 188 -8.49 -0.47 12.54
C ALA A 188 -8.72 -1.23 13.86
N GLN A 189 -9.01 -2.53 13.78
CA GLN A 189 -9.12 -3.38 14.99
C GLN A 189 -7.81 -3.54 15.76
N ALA A 190 -6.66 -3.56 15.08
CA ALA A 190 -5.36 -3.53 15.74
C ALA A 190 -5.16 -2.21 16.51
N LEU A 191 -5.58 -1.07 15.94
CA LEU A 191 -5.55 0.24 16.58
C LEU A 191 -6.44 0.28 17.83
N ILE A 192 -7.67 -0.24 17.75
CA ILE A 192 -8.59 -0.38 18.88
C ILE A 192 -7.89 -1.07 20.06
N LEU A 193 -7.24 -2.21 19.82
CA LEU A 193 -6.56 -2.98 20.86
C LEU A 193 -5.30 -2.30 21.42
N LEU A 194 -4.51 -1.64 20.57
CA LEU A 194 -3.31 -0.92 20.98
C LEU A 194 -3.65 0.37 21.75
N GLY A 195 -4.65 1.10 21.29
CA GLY A 195 -5.16 2.33 21.91
C GLY A 195 -5.97 2.07 23.18
N HIS A 196 -6.62 0.92 23.30
CA HIS A 196 -7.36 0.57 24.52
C HIS A 196 -6.48 0.51 25.77
N SER A 197 -5.18 0.23 25.63
CA SER A 197 -4.24 0.34 26.76
C SER A 197 -4.18 1.75 27.39
N SER A 198 -4.84 2.75 26.78
CA SER A 198 -5.03 4.12 27.27
C SER A 198 -6.29 4.36 28.12
N THR A 199 -7.27 3.45 28.15
CA THR A 199 -8.61 3.75 28.74
C THR A 199 -8.66 3.73 30.27
N ASP A 200 -7.58 3.31 30.95
CA ASP A 200 -7.46 3.38 32.42
C ASP A 200 -6.89 4.73 32.91
N GLY A 201 -6.85 5.76 32.06
CA GLY A 201 -6.25 7.07 32.38
C GLY A 201 -4.73 7.03 32.47
N GLN A 202 -4.11 5.94 32.01
CA GLN A 202 -2.66 5.82 31.83
C GLN A 202 -2.30 6.25 30.41
N ARG A 203 -1.25 7.06 30.30
CA ARG A 203 -0.67 7.43 29.01
C ARG A 203 -0.27 6.16 28.25
N VAL A 204 -0.61 6.09 26.96
CA VAL A 204 -0.13 5.06 26.04
C VAL A 204 1.37 4.86 26.22
N THR A 205 1.81 3.61 26.42
CA THR A 205 3.22 3.31 26.61
C THR A 205 4.02 3.58 25.33
N ASP A 206 5.30 3.92 25.44
CA ASP A 206 6.18 4.11 24.26
C ASP A 206 6.15 2.90 23.31
N LYS A 207 6.00 1.68 23.86
CA LYS A 207 5.85 0.46 23.06
C LYS A 207 4.54 0.46 22.27
N SER A 208 3.43 0.82 22.90
CA SER A 208 2.13 0.93 22.23
C SER A 208 2.15 2.05 21.20
N SER A 209 2.68 3.23 21.53
CA SER A 209 2.81 4.36 20.59
C SER A 209 3.67 4.00 19.36
N SER A 210 4.79 3.32 19.57
CA SER A 210 5.63 2.82 18.47
C SER A 210 4.87 1.85 17.56
N ARG A 211 4.11 0.91 18.14
CA ARG A 211 3.29 -0.04 17.38
C ARG A 211 2.10 0.61 16.66
N ILE A 212 1.48 1.62 17.26
CA ILE A 212 0.40 2.38 16.61
C ILE A 212 0.97 3.11 15.38
N GLY A 213 2.14 3.74 15.52
CA GLY A 213 2.85 4.31 14.38
C GLY A 213 3.13 3.29 13.28
N ASP A 214 3.56 2.08 13.64
CA ASP A 214 3.80 1.00 12.67
C ASP A 214 2.51 0.56 11.95
N VAL A 215 1.37 0.53 12.66
CA VAL A 215 0.06 0.22 12.07
C VAL A 215 -0.38 1.31 11.09
N TYR A 216 -0.22 2.59 11.45
CA TYR A 216 -0.53 3.69 10.54
C TYR A 216 0.37 3.72 9.30
N ILE A 217 1.66 3.35 9.42
CA ILE A 217 2.52 3.15 8.24
C ILE A 217 1.90 2.08 7.32
N LEU A 218 1.49 0.95 7.87
CA LEU A 218 0.93 -0.13 7.07
C LEU A 218 -0.42 0.24 6.43
N MET A 219 -1.29 0.98 7.14
CA MET A 219 -2.53 1.50 6.55
C MET A 219 -2.22 2.42 5.37
N GLY A 220 -1.26 3.34 5.53
CA GLY A 220 -0.84 4.21 4.44
C GLY A 220 -0.21 3.47 3.27
N ASP A 221 0.55 2.40 3.52
CA ASP A 221 1.13 1.55 2.46
C ASP A 221 0.03 0.85 1.64
N ILE A 222 -1.00 0.31 2.31
CA ILE A 222 -2.16 -0.32 1.67
C ILE A 222 -2.95 0.70 0.84
N GLU A 223 -3.25 1.87 1.43
CA GLU A 223 -4.01 2.91 0.75
C GLU A 223 -3.25 3.48 -0.46
N ARG A 224 -1.93 3.60 -0.36
CA ARG A 224 -1.09 4.02 -1.49
C ARG A 224 -1.13 2.99 -2.62
N GLU A 225 -1.08 1.70 -2.31
CA GLU A 225 -1.17 0.64 -3.32
C GLU A 225 -2.56 0.61 -3.97
N ALA A 226 -3.61 0.94 -3.22
CA ALA A 226 -4.98 1.10 -3.70
C ALA A 226 -5.26 2.49 -4.32
N GLU A 227 -4.23 3.28 -4.63
CA GLU A 227 -4.30 4.63 -5.24
C GLU A 227 -5.08 5.68 -4.42
N MET A 228 -5.35 5.43 -3.15
CA MET A 228 -5.97 6.36 -2.19
C MET A 228 -4.93 7.26 -1.53
N PHE A 229 -4.18 8.02 -2.33
CA PHE A 229 -3.00 8.78 -1.87
C PHE A 229 -3.29 9.82 -0.78
N GLY A 230 -4.51 10.38 -0.75
CA GLY A 230 -4.91 11.39 0.24
C GLY A 230 -4.94 10.82 1.65
N ARG A 231 -5.58 9.65 1.77
CA ARG A 231 -5.63 8.86 3.01
C ARG A 231 -4.23 8.34 3.39
N ALA A 232 -3.45 7.87 2.41
CA ALA A 232 -2.10 7.39 2.67
C ALA A 232 -1.22 8.48 3.32
N VAL A 233 -1.25 9.70 2.77
CA VAL A 233 -0.56 10.86 3.36
C VAL A 233 -1.04 11.13 4.78
N ARG A 234 -2.37 11.09 5.02
CA ARG A 234 -2.95 11.28 6.36
C ARG A 234 -2.39 10.27 7.36
N HIS A 235 -2.40 8.98 7.05
CA HIS A 235 -1.90 7.95 7.96
C HIS A 235 -0.40 8.03 8.17
N TYR A 236 0.41 8.32 7.15
CA TYR A 236 1.84 8.54 7.33
C TYR A 236 2.13 9.75 8.25
N VAL A 237 1.34 10.83 8.14
CA VAL A 237 1.44 11.98 9.06
C VAL A 237 1.03 11.60 10.48
N LYS A 238 -0.01 10.78 10.67
CA LYS A 238 -0.37 10.25 11.99
C LYS A 238 0.74 9.39 12.59
N ALA A 239 1.35 8.51 11.79
CA ALA A 239 2.50 7.71 12.22
C ALA A 239 3.66 8.59 12.70
N LEU A 240 3.97 9.68 11.99
CA LEU A 240 4.95 10.68 12.43
C LEU A 240 4.56 11.31 13.76
N GLY A 241 3.29 11.64 13.94
CA GLY A 241 2.76 12.15 15.21
C GLY A 241 3.09 11.23 16.38
N TYR A 242 2.89 9.91 16.22
CA TYR A 242 3.24 8.90 17.21
C TYR A 242 4.74 8.77 17.43
N TYR A 243 5.55 8.66 16.37
CA TYR A 243 7.00 8.50 16.50
C TYR A 243 7.66 9.69 17.21
N ARG A 244 7.17 10.91 17.00
CA ARG A 244 7.66 12.12 17.68
C ARG A 244 7.33 12.18 19.17
N THR A 245 6.45 11.32 19.67
CA THR A 245 6.20 11.19 21.12
C THR A 245 7.24 10.32 21.83
N LEU A 246 8.00 9.53 21.08
CA LEU A 246 8.96 8.55 21.59
C LEU A 246 10.29 9.22 21.94
N GLN A 247 11.08 8.54 22.77
CA GLN A 247 12.46 8.97 23.05
C GLN A 247 13.33 8.85 21.78
N ASP A 248 14.13 9.88 21.52
CA ASP A 248 15.10 9.91 20.42
C ASP A 248 16.09 8.75 20.55
N THR A 249 15.89 7.74 19.70
CA THR A 249 16.77 6.59 19.52
C THR A 249 17.09 6.44 18.03
N GLU A 250 18.11 5.65 17.70
CA GLU A 250 18.46 5.36 16.30
C GLU A 250 17.27 4.74 15.56
N GLU A 251 16.59 3.77 16.18
CA GLU A 251 15.41 3.10 15.61
C GLU A 251 14.24 4.07 15.35
N VAL A 252 13.93 4.94 16.32
CA VAL A 252 12.89 5.96 16.16
C VAL A 252 13.26 6.97 15.07
N SER A 253 14.55 7.31 14.96
CA SER A 253 15.05 8.17 13.88
C SER A 253 14.87 7.52 12.52
N ASP A 254 15.21 6.24 12.37
CA ASP A 254 14.98 5.47 11.14
C ASP A 254 13.50 5.43 10.75
N LYS A 255 12.61 5.14 11.72
CA LYS A 255 11.15 5.13 11.51
C LYS A 255 10.61 6.50 11.12
N THR A 256 11.08 7.56 11.78
CA THR A 256 10.68 8.94 11.47
C THR A 256 11.12 9.32 10.06
N ILE A 257 12.37 9.03 9.68
CA ILE A 257 12.90 9.32 8.34
C ILE A 257 12.13 8.53 7.27
N GLN A 258 11.81 7.27 7.54
CA GLN A 258 10.98 6.46 6.64
C GLN A 258 9.60 7.10 6.44
N ALA A 259 8.90 7.45 7.52
CA ALA A 259 7.56 8.03 7.43
C ALA A 259 7.57 9.41 6.75
N GLU A 260 8.58 10.26 7.01
CA GLU A 260 8.76 11.53 6.30
C GLU A 260 8.92 11.34 4.79
N PHE A 261 9.71 10.34 4.38
CA PHE A 261 9.87 9.99 2.98
C PHE A 261 8.55 9.47 2.37
N LEU A 262 7.82 8.60 3.06
CA LEU A 262 6.56 8.03 2.58
C LEU A 262 5.46 9.09 2.38
N VAL A 263 5.41 10.10 3.26
CA VAL A 263 4.54 11.27 3.06
C VAL A 263 4.84 11.92 1.70
N CYS A 264 6.11 12.19 1.41
CA CYS A 264 6.50 12.79 0.13
C CYS A 264 6.23 11.87 -1.07
N ASP A 265 6.47 10.57 -0.90
CA ASP A 265 6.27 9.57 -1.94
C ASP A 265 4.80 9.48 -2.38
N ALA A 266 3.85 9.50 -1.44
CA ALA A 266 2.42 9.56 -1.76
C ALA A 266 2.00 10.95 -2.28
N LEU A 267 2.56 12.03 -1.70
CA LEU A 267 2.21 13.41 -2.04
C LEU A 267 2.47 13.79 -3.51
N ARG A 268 3.45 13.16 -4.16
CA ARG A 268 3.74 13.43 -5.58
C ARG A 268 2.52 13.17 -6.47
N TRP A 269 1.75 12.13 -6.16
CA TRP A 269 0.59 11.67 -6.93
C TRP A 269 -0.70 12.47 -6.65
N LEU A 270 -0.68 13.36 -5.65
CA LEU A 270 -1.86 14.14 -5.27
C LEU A 270 -1.99 15.47 -6.03
N ASP A 271 -2.77 15.50 -7.11
CA ASP A 271 -2.94 16.72 -7.91
C ASP A 271 -3.63 17.88 -7.17
N GLN A 272 -4.44 17.56 -6.17
CA GLN A 272 -5.25 18.54 -5.43
C GLN A 272 -4.42 19.42 -4.48
N VAL A 273 -3.19 19.02 -4.15
CA VAL A 273 -2.33 19.77 -3.22
C VAL A 273 -1.62 20.90 -3.95
N PRO A 274 -1.70 22.15 -3.44
CA PRO A 274 -0.98 23.27 -4.04
C PRO A 274 0.51 22.99 -4.17
N THR A 275 1.04 23.32 -5.35
CA THR A 275 2.45 23.10 -5.72
C THR A 275 3.43 23.72 -4.72
N LYS A 276 3.05 24.86 -4.11
CA LYS A 276 3.82 25.54 -3.08
C LYS A 276 3.99 24.66 -1.83
N ASP A 277 2.91 24.02 -1.39
CA ASP A 277 2.88 23.24 -0.16
C ASP A 277 3.62 21.91 -0.37
N LYS A 278 3.50 21.30 -1.55
CA LYS A 278 4.34 20.17 -1.98
C LYS A 278 5.83 20.51 -1.88
N LEU A 279 6.25 21.62 -2.49
CA LEU A 279 7.65 22.06 -2.46
C LEU A 279 8.17 22.36 -1.06
N GLU A 280 7.34 22.94 -0.19
CA GLU A 280 7.70 23.19 1.20
C GLU A 280 7.97 21.87 1.93
N ARG A 281 7.09 20.88 1.76
CA ARG A 281 7.26 19.54 2.35
C ARG A 281 8.48 18.82 1.81
N PHE A 282 8.68 18.79 0.48
CA PHE A 282 9.85 18.14 -0.11
C PHE A 282 11.17 18.76 0.35
N LYS A 283 11.25 20.10 0.42
CA LYS A 283 12.45 20.79 0.92
C LYS A 283 12.71 20.50 2.39
N HIS A 284 11.67 20.41 3.21
CA HIS A 284 11.79 20.00 4.61
C HIS A 284 12.44 18.61 4.72
N VAL A 285 11.87 17.62 4.02
CA VAL A 285 12.34 16.22 4.06
C VAL A 285 13.75 16.09 3.47
N LYS A 286 14.07 16.84 2.41
CA LYS A 286 15.44 16.93 1.86
C LYS A 286 16.44 17.36 2.94
N SER A 287 16.19 18.48 3.62
CA SER A 287 17.08 18.99 4.67
C SER A 287 17.14 18.07 5.89
N LEU A 288 16.09 17.30 6.16
CA LEU A 288 16.09 16.28 7.20
C LEU A 288 16.98 15.09 6.82
N LEU A 289 16.82 14.54 5.61
CA LEU A 289 17.63 13.45 5.08
C LEU A 289 19.10 13.81 4.97
N GLU A 290 19.44 15.02 4.50
CA GLU A 290 20.83 15.50 4.45
C GLU A 290 21.49 15.51 5.84
N ARG A 291 20.77 16.00 6.86
CA ARG A 291 21.25 15.97 8.25
C ARG A 291 21.37 14.55 8.78
N TYR A 292 20.42 13.68 8.45
CA TYR A 292 20.43 12.29 8.89
C TYR A 292 21.58 11.50 8.27
N ILE A 293 21.81 11.63 6.97
CA ILE A 293 22.93 10.97 6.26
C ILE A 293 24.28 11.43 6.85
N ALA A 294 24.40 12.69 7.27
CA ALA A 294 25.62 13.20 7.89
C ALA A 294 25.99 12.49 9.21
N THR A 295 25.04 11.83 9.89
CA THR A 295 25.33 11.01 11.09
C THR A 295 25.81 9.60 10.76
N SER A 296 25.90 9.23 9.47
CA SER A 296 26.32 7.90 8.99
C SER A 296 25.44 6.74 9.50
N PRO A 297 24.13 6.73 9.19
CA PRO A 297 23.23 5.65 9.59
C PRO A 297 23.59 4.32 8.91
N LYS A 298 23.17 3.19 9.52
CA LYS A 298 23.49 1.84 9.03
C LYS A 298 23.16 1.64 7.54
N ASN A 299 22.01 2.15 7.10
CA ASN A 299 21.52 2.02 5.72
C ASN A 299 21.73 3.31 4.92
N THR A 300 22.94 3.88 4.94
CA THR A 300 23.25 5.15 4.27
C THR A 300 22.89 5.14 2.77
N GLU A 301 23.12 4.03 2.05
CA GLU A 301 22.78 3.90 0.62
C GLU A 301 21.27 4.07 0.35
N LEU A 302 20.42 3.47 1.20
CA LEU A 302 18.97 3.63 1.10
C LEU A 302 18.55 5.08 1.33
N GLN A 303 19.15 5.76 2.32
CA GLN A 303 18.83 7.15 2.59
C GLN A 303 19.32 8.07 1.47
N GLN A 304 20.43 7.76 0.81
CA GLN A 304 20.90 8.47 -0.38
C GLN A 304 19.94 8.28 -1.57
N ALA A 305 19.42 7.08 -1.78
CA ALA A 305 18.41 6.82 -2.81
C ALA A 305 17.11 7.62 -2.55
N ARG A 306 16.64 7.64 -1.30
CA ARG A 306 15.49 8.47 -0.88
C ARG A 306 15.74 9.95 -1.11
N LEU A 307 16.94 10.45 -0.76
CA LEU A 307 17.32 11.85 -0.98
C LEU A 307 17.33 12.21 -2.47
N ALA A 308 17.86 11.32 -3.33
CA ALA A 308 17.84 11.51 -4.78
C ALA A 308 16.40 11.57 -5.30
N GLN A 309 15.53 10.67 -4.85
CA GLN A 309 14.13 10.68 -5.25
C GLN A 309 13.40 11.97 -4.85
N ILE A 310 13.61 12.47 -3.63
CA ILE A 310 13.04 13.75 -3.20
C ILE A 310 13.58 14.92 -4.04
N GLN A 311 14.84 14.83 -4.49
CA GLN A 311 15.39 15.85 -5.38
C GLN A 311 14.70 15.82 -6.75
N ASP A 312 14.46 14.64 -7.31
CA ASP A 312 13.71 14.48 -8.56
C ASP A 312 12.28 15.04 -8.42
N ASP A 313 11.60 14.76 -7.29
CA ASP A 313 10.26 15.28 -7.00
C ASP A 313 10.25 16.82 -6.91
N ILE A 314 11.30 17.43 -6.34
CA ILE A 314 11.46 18.89 -6.29
C ILE A 314 11.63 19.47 -7.69
N ASP A 315 12.44 18.84 -8.52
CA ASP A 315 12.76 19.32 -9.87
C ASP A 315 11.54 19.22 -10.79
N GLU A 316 10.82 18.09 -10.74
CA GLU A 316 9.57 17.91 -11.50
C GLU A 316 8.55 19.00 -11.17
N VAL A 317 8.33 19.24 -9.88
CA VAL A 317 7.35 20.24 -9.41
C VAL A 317 7.76 21.67 -9.79
N GLN A 318 9.06 21.97 -9.83
CA GLN A 318 9.55 23.27 -10.29
C GLN A 318 9.46 23.42 -11.82
N GLU A 319 9.73 22.39 -12.60
CA GLU A 319 9.59 22.40 -14.05
C GLU A 319 8.13 22.61 -14.48
N GLN A 320 7.20 21.96 -13.79
CA GLN A 320 5.76 22.13 -14.02
C GLN A 320 5.30 23.57 -13.75
N GLN A 321 5.86 24.26 -12.73
CA GLN A 321 5.61 25.69 -12.50
C GLN A 321 6.15 26.60 -13.60
N GLN A 322 7.31 26.25 -14.17
CA GLN A 322 7.99 27.10 -15.15
C GLN A 322 7.43 26.96 -16.57
N HIS A 323 6.96 25.78 -16.96
CA HIS A 323 6.63 25.49 -18.37
C HIS A 323 5.14 25.27 -18.67
N GLY A 324 4.28 25.19 -17.65
CA GLY A 324 2.87 24.84 -17.83
C GLY A 324 2.74 23.37 -18.28
N SER A 325 1.87 22.62 -17.61
CA SER A 325 1.70 21.17 -17.71
C SER A 325 1.89 20.60 -19.13
N LYS A 326 3.04 19.95 -19.39
CA LYS A 326 3.34 19.27 -20.67
C LYS A 326 4.11 17.95 -20.51
N ARG A 327 4.22 17.39 -19.31
CA ARG A 327 4.82 16.07 -19.13
C ARG A 327 3.90 15.20 -18.28
N PRO A 328 3.47 14.03 -18.78
CA PRO A 328 2.90 13.01 -17.89
C PRO A 328 3.98 12.61 -16.89
N LEU A 329 3.56 12.41 -15.63
CA LEU A 329 4.40 11.91 -14.54
C LEU A 329 5.27 10.76 -15.06
N SER A 330 6.58 10.86 -14.87
CA SER A 330 7.47 9.74 -15.18
C SER A 330 7.00 8.52 -14.41
N GLN A 331 6.97 7.38 -15.12
CA GLN A 331 6.45 6.09 -14.69
C GLN A 331 6.60 5.85 -13.19
N ALA A 332 5.53 5.33 -12.58
CA ALA A 332 5.57 4.68 -11.29
C ALA A 332 6.89 3.90 -11.22
N THR A 333 7.79 4.31 -10.33
CA THR A 333 8.91 3.47 -9.97
C THR A 333 8.24 2.16 -9.56
N THR A 334 8.56 1.08 -10.30
CA THR A 334 8.29 -0.30 -9.89
C THR A 334 8.33 -0.30 -8.39
N SER A 335 7.21 -0.71 -7.76
CA SER A 335 7.06 -0.73 -6.31
C SER A 335 8.44 -1.07 -5.76
N ILE A 336 9.02 -0.17 -4.96
CA ILE A 336 10.14 -0.57 -4.14
C ILE A 336 9.49 -1.63 -3.27
N GLY A 337 9.50 -2.87 -3.75
CA GLY A 337 8.74 -3.96 -3.20
C GLY A 337 9.14 -3.95 -1.76
N PHE A 338 8.20 -3.59 -0.89
CA PHE A 338 8.49 -3.56 0.52
C PHE A 338 9.01 -4.96 0.82
N PRO A 339 10.25 -5.11 1.29
CA PRO A 339 10.62 -6.38 1.88
C PRO A 339 9.69 -6.51 3.07
N ALA A 340 8.69 -7.36 2.94
CA ALA A 340 7.75 -7.71 3.99
C ALA A 340 8.54 -8.10 5.23
N PHE A 341 8.79 -7.15 6.14
CA PHE A 341 9.57 -7.28 7.38
C PHE A 341 10.54 -8.49 7.40
N ASP A 342 11.40 -8.58 6.39
CA ASP A 342 12.17 -9.79 6.11
C ASP A 342 13.55 -9.63 6.75
N LYS A 343 13.64 -9.90 8.07
CA LYS A 343 14.64 -10.81 8.70
C LYS A 343 14.95 -10.49 10.17
N PRO A 344 15.34 -11.53 10.95
CA PRO A 344 16.02 -11.36 12.23
C PRO A 344 17.45 -10.82 12.05
N LEU A 345 17.89 -10.10 13.08
CA LEU A 345 18.92 -9.07 13.15
C LEU A 345 20.41 -9.47 12.97
N ASP A 346 20.80 -10.47 12.17
CA ASP A 346 22.21 -10.94 12.28
C ASP A 346 22.99 -11.42 11.05
N ASP A 347 22.55 -11.27 9.80
CA ASP A 347 23.48 -11.54 8.67
C ASP A 347 23.05 -10.86 7.35
N PHE A 348 23.59 -9.68 7.10
CA PHE A 348 23.53 -9.00 5.79
C PHE A 348 24.95 -8.54 5.42
N ASN A 349 25.78 -9.48 4.99
CA ASN A 349 27.07 -9.13 4.40
C ASN A 349 27.48 -10.13 3.31
N ASP A 350 26.78 -10.10 2.17
CA ASP A 350 27.35 -10.57 0.91
C ASP A 350 26.66 -9.92 -0.31
N LEU A 351 27.14 -8.75 -0.73
CA LEU A 351 26.72 -8.06 -1.95
C LEU A 351 27.52 -8.50 -3.19
N SER A 352 28.20 -9.66 -3.15
CA SER A 352 28.99 -10.16 -4.29
C SER A 352 28.17 -10.50 -5.54
N GLN A 353 26.83 -10.52 -5.45
CA GLN A 353 25.94 -10.82 -6.58
C GLN A 353 25.52 -9.58 -7.42
N LEU A 354 25.83 -8.36 -6.96
CA LEU A 354 25.44 -7.11 -7.66
C LEU A 354 26.49 -6.56 -8.65
N VAL A 355 27.63 -7.23 -8.82
CA VAL A 355 28.66 -6.80 -9.77
C VAL A 355 28.71 -7.74 -10.98
N LYS A 356 27.89 -7.46 -12.00
CA LYS A 356 28.13 -7.99 -13.35
C LYS A 356 29.40 -7.36 -13.92
N LYS A 357 30.55 -8.03 -13.76
CA LYS A 357 31.80 -7.62 -14.43
C LYS A 357 31.62 -7.76 -15.94
N LYS A 358 31.72 -6.65 -16.68
CA LYS A 358 31.85 -6.66 -18.15
C LYS A 358 33.10 -7.48 -18.55
N PRO A 359 33.03 -8.31 -19.61
CA PRO A 359 34.21 -9.00 -20.12
C PRO A 359 35.18 -7.99 -20.73
N ARG A 360 36.42 -7.96 -20.23
CA ARG A 360 37.52 -7.25 -20.90
C ARG A 360 37.90 -8.04 -22.16
N ARG A 361 37.74 -7.42 -23.33
CA ARG A 361 38.45 -7.84 -24.55
C ARG A 361 39.90 -7.39 -24.43
N HIS A 362 40.83 -8.35 -24.42
CA HIS A 362 42.06 -8.34 -25.22
C HIS A 362 42.67 -9.73 -25.26
#